data_AF-A0A023GD24-F1
#
_entry.id   AF-A0A023GD24-F1
#
_cell.length_a   1.000
_cell.length_b   1.000
_cell.length_c   1.000
_cell.angle_alpha   90.00
_cell.angle_beta   90.00
_cell.angle_gamma   90.00
#
_symmetry.space_group_name_H-M   'P 1'
#
loop_
_entity.id
_entity.type
_entity.pdbx_description
1 polymer ?
#
loop_
_entity_poly.entity_id
_entity_poly.type
_entity_poly.pdbx_seq_one_letter_code
_entity_poly.pdbx_strand_id
1 'polypeptide(L)'
;CRHSLVLVDLGGASTQIAFAVDDNVTSNDVSTLQLYGQRYNVFSVTYLCYGVNEMERRYLAHIVAEQGYARNVKSPCHNSGFSFNRTAEEVFENYCTKTPVTEVWLQQHPNTVFTFVGDGTSTGCRNTMVQLMDPSLCKKNNYTDCMETPAVPVPHHMKFVGVSAFFYTIKGLNSTGKSLSAFLNASDWICSASWDEAVKTGTPERFLSRYCLQSMYIRDVLLDKYGFTEATWPSLTFEKKANGYELGWSLGFMINATNAIPAALPSTPSIGFNLFVLLVVLFVLLLVLAAIFLLLARKQSRAKLNPPS
;
A
#
# COMPACT_ATOMS: atom_id res chain seq x y z
N CYS A 1 20.88 2.90 5.56
CA CYS A 1 19.70 2.65 4.69
C CYS A 1 19.97 2.04 3.31
N ARG A 2 21.16 1.47 2.99
CA ARG A 2 21.51 1.02 1.61
C ARG A 2 20.73 -0.19 1.05
N HIS A 3 19.84 -0.83 1.82
CA HIS A 3 19.07 -2.00 1.40
C HIS A 3 17.55 -1.87 1.65
N SER A 4 17.07 -0.65 1.94
CA SER A 4 15.64 -0.42 2.17
C SER A 4 14.88 -0.33 0.84
N LEU A 5 13.66 -0.86 0.82
CA LEU A 5 12.73 -0.78 -0.30
C LEU A 5 11.83 0.45 -0.15
N VAL A 6 11.31 0.94 -1.26
CA VAL A 6 10.15 1.83 -1.25
C VAL A 6 8.90 1.00 -1.54
N LEU A 7 7.87 1.17 -0.71
CA LEU A 7 6.58 0.53 -0.90
C LEU A 7 5.58 1.56 -1.44
N VAL A 8 4.87 1.21 -2.51
CA VAL A 8 3.69 1.96 -2.96
C VAL A 8 2.48 1.03 -3.00
N ASP A 9 1.41 1.43 -2.31
CA ASP A 9 0.17 0.66 -2.23
C ASP A 9 -0.95 1.47 -2.88
N LEU A 10 -1.68 0.84 -3.79
CA LEU A 10 -2.85 1.45 -4.42
C LEU A 10 -4.09 0.64 -4.07
N GLY A 11 -4.81 1.14 -3.07
CA GLY A 11 -6.06 0.57 -2.59
C GLY A 11 -7.29 1.06 -3.34
N GLY A 12 -8.46 0.70 -2.81
CA GLY A 12 -9.74 1.16 -3.36
C GLY A 12 -10.03 2.63 -3.07
N ALA A 13 -9.70 3.10 -1.87
CA ALA A 13 -10.05 4.46 -1.41
C ALA A 13 -8.86 5.42 -1.28
N SER A 14 -7.64 4.90 -1.18
CA SER A 14 -6.43 5.70 -1.04
C SER A 14 -5.24 5.04 -1.72
N THR A 15 -4.18 5.83 -1.90
CA THR A 15 -2.86 5.36 -2.31
C THR A 15 -1.81 5.83 -1.31
N GLN A 16 -0.75 5.04 -1.12
CA GLN A 16 0.30 5.29 -0.13
C GLN A 16 1.68 5.14 -0.76
N ILE A 17 2.63 5.91 -0.24
CA ILE A 17 4.06 5.72 -0.49
C ILE A 17 4.81 5.78 0.84
N ALA A 18 5.70 4.82 1.07
CA ALA A 18 6.53 4.75 2.27
C ALA A 18 7.97 4.32 1.95
N PHE A 19 8.95 5.02 2.50
CA PHE A 19 10.37 4.70 2.34
C PHE A 19 11.23 5.22 3.49
N ALA A 20 12.40 4.61 3.67
CA ALA A 20 13.37 5.03 4.66
C ALA A 20 14.06 6.34 4.22
N VAL A 21 14.27 7.24 5.17
CA VAL A 21 14.95 8.53 4.98
C VAL A 21 16.14 8.66 5.94
N ASP A 22 17.06 9.56 5.61
CA ASP A 22 18.21 9.89 6.48
C ASP A 22 17.77 10.74 7.69
N ASP A 23 18.59 10.78 8.73
CA ASP A 23 18.29 11.47 10.00
C ASP A 23 18.09 12.99 9.88
N ASN A 24 18.56 13.59 8.79
CA ASN A 24 18.44 15.03 8.54
C ASN A 24 17.12 15.42 7.83
N VAL A 25 16.31 14.44 7.40
CA VAL A 25 15.03 14.71 6.71
C VAL A 25 13.94 14.97 7.75
N THR A 26 13.44 16.20 7.79
CA THR A 26 12.36 16.62 8.70
C THR A 26 11.06 16.84 7.92
N SER A 27 10.02 16.09 8.26
CA SER A 27 8.65 16.28 7.78
C SER A 27 7.66 15.74 8.82
N ASN A 28 6.43 16.26 8.85
CA ASN A 28 5.34 15.72 9.68
C ASN A 28 4.98 14.27 9.31
N ASP A 29 5.33 13.86 8.09
CA ASP A 29 5.08 12.51 7.56
C ASP A 29 6.24 11.53 7.86
N VAL A 30 7.24 11.95 8.64
CA VAL A 30 8.36 11.09 9.05
C VAL A 30 8.11 10.51 10.44
N SER A 31 8.07 9.18 10.53
CA SER A 31 7.98 8.44 11.77
C SER A 31 9.29 7.71 12.08
N THR A 32 9.70 7.67 13.35
CA THR A 32 10.86 6.89 13.80
C THR A 32 10.40 5.53 14.35
N LEU A 33 10.98 4.46 13.83
CA LEU A 33 10.76 3.08 14.26
C LEU A 33 12.07 2.50 14.82
N GLN A 34 11.96 1.67 15.86
CA GLN A 34 13.09 0.91 16.40
C GLN A 34 12.82 -0.58 16.20
N LEU A 35 13.55 -1.22 15.30
CA LEU A 35 13.34 -2.62 14.91
C LEU A 35 14.68 -3.35 15.02
N TYR A 36 14.73 -4.45 15.79
CA TYR A 36 15.92 -5.30 15.94
C TYR A 36 17.18 -4.54 16.40
N GLY A 37 17.04 -3.58 17.31
CA GLY A 37 18.15 -2.76 17.79
C GLY A 37 18.62 -1.69 16.79
N GLN A 38 17.96 -1.54 15.64
CA GLN A 38 18.25 -0.52 14.64
C GLN A 38 17.14 0.53 14.58
N ARG A 39 17.54 1.79 14.40
CA ARG A 39 16.62 2.92 14.22
C ARG A 39 16.36 3.16 12.74
N TYR A 40 15.10 3.34 12.37
CA TYR A 40 14.65 3.63 11.02
C TYR A 40 13.76 4.87 11.04
N ASN A 41 14.12 5.91 10.30
CA ASN A 41 13.20 7.00 9.99
C ASN A 41 12.51 6.66 8.68
N VAL A 42 11.18 6.67 8.70
CA VAL A 42 10.34 6.29 7.57
C VAL A 42 9.45 7.45 7.23
N PHE A 43 9.61 8.00 6.03
CA PHE A 43 8.62 8.88 5.42
C PHE A 43 7.46 8.01 4.94
N SER A 44 6.22 8.37 5.29
CA SER A 44 5.02 7.68 4.84
C SER A 44 3.88 8.67 4.70
N VAL A 45 3.30 8.77 3.50
CA VAL A 45 2.15 9.63 3.22
C VAL A 45 1.02 8.83 2.60
N THR A 46 -0.22 9.20 2.95
CA THR A 46 -1.45 8.62 2.39
C THR A 46 -2.22 9.70 1.65
N TYR A 47 -2.67 9.37 0.44
CA TYR A 47 -3.55 10.23 -0.35
C TYR A 47 -4.95 9.64 -0.37
N LEU A 48 -5.81 10.13 0.52
CA LEU A 48 -7.22 9.76 0.57
C LEU A 48 -7.96 10.25 -0.68
N CYS A 49 -8.96 9.50 -1.13
CA CYS A 49 -9.71 9.73 -2.38
C CYS A 49 -8.92 9.49 -3.68
N TYR A 50 -7.67 9.05 -3.58
CA TYR A 50 -6.81 8.65 -4.70
C TYR A 50 -6.61 7.13 -4.73
N GLY A 51 -7.55 6.35 -4.21
CA GLY A 51 -7.64 4.92 -4.52
C GLY A 51 -8.40 4.69 -5.83
N VAL A 52 -8.27 3.51 -6.45
CA VAL A 52 -8.86 3.27 -7.79
C VAL A 52 -10.38 3.38 -7.86
N ASN A 53 -11.10 3.12 -6.77
CA ASN A 53 -12.57 3.25 -6.76
C ASN A 53 -12.99 4.71 -6.58
N GLU A 54 -12.32 5.43 -5.69
CA GLU A 54 -12.67 6.83 -5.40
C GLU A 54 -12.19 7.77 -6.52
N MET A 55 -11.05 7.46 -7.16
CA MET A 55 -10.62 8.11 -8.38
C MET A 55 -11.63 7.90 -9.53
N GLU A 56 -12.19 6.69 -9.66
CA GLU A 56 -13.26 6.44 -10.63
C GLU A 56 -14.51 7.27 -10.34
N ARG A 57 -14.95 7.35 -9.08
CA ARG A 57 -16.08 8.22 -8.71
C ARG A 57 -15.80 9.69 -9.02
N ARG A 58 -14.62 10.21 -8.67
CA ARG A 58 -14.19 11.58 -9.01
C ARG A 58 -14.16 11.81 -10.52
N TYR A 59 -13.68 10.85 -11.28
CA TYR A 59 -13.71 10.88 -12.73
C TYR A 59 -15.13 11.01 -13.27
N LEU A 60 -16.07 10.17 -12.82
CA LEU A 60 -17.46 10.22 -13.26
C LEU A 60 -18.12 11.56 -12.88
N ALA A 61 -17.91 12.04 -11.66
CA ALA A 61 -18.43 13.33 -11.21
C ALA A 61 -17.89 14.50 -12.07
N HIS A 62 -16.59 14.47 -12.39
CA HIS A 62 -15.92 15.47 -13.22
C HIS A 62 -16.50 15.53 -14.63
N ILE A 63 -16.60 14.40 -15.33
CA ILE A 63 -17.11 14.39 -16.71
C ILE A 63 -18.60 14.72 -16.80
N VAL A 64 -19.38 14.45 -15.75
CA VAL A 64 -20.78 14.89 -15.64
C VAL A 64 -20.84 16.42 -15.53
N ALA A 65 -20.03 17.01 -14.65
CA ALA A 65 -19.98 18.46 -14.46
C ALA A 65 -19.49 19.18 -15.71
N GLU A 66 -18.44 18.68 -16.37
CA GLU A 66 -17.92 19.24 -17.63
C GLU A 66 -18.93 19.21 -18.77
N GLN A 67 -19.81 18.20 -18.81
CA GLN A 67 -20.86 18.06 -19.81
C GLN A 67 -22.20 18.66 -19.37
N GLY A 68 -22.17 19.59 -18.41
CA GLY A 68 -23.34 20.37 -18.00
C GLY A 68 -24.45 19.52 -17.36
N TYR A 69 -24.07 18.44 -16.66
CA TYR A 69 -25.00 17.51 -16.00
C TYR A 69 -25.99 16.83 -16.98
N ALA A 70 -25.60 16.66 -18.25
CA ALA A 70 -26.37 15.90 -19.22
C ALA A 70 -26.56 14.43 -18.75
N ARG A 71 -27.73 13.84 -19.01
CA ARG A 71 -27.99 12.44 -18.65
C ARG A 71 -27.16 11.45 -19.46
N ASN A 72 -26.92 11.76 -20.73
CA ASN A 72 -26.01 10.98 -21.58
C ASN A 72 -24.63 11.61 -21.54
N VAL A 73 -23.68 10.91 -20.93
CA VAL A 73 -22.34 11.41 -20.61
C VAL A 73 -21.32 10.65 -21.43
N LYS A 74 -20.56 11.36 -22.28
CA LYS A 74 -19.45 10.74 -23.01
C LYS A 74 -18.29 10.51 -22.07
N SER A 75 -17.66 9.34 -22.17
CA SER A 75 -16.58 8.94 -21.28
C SER A 75 -15.33 8.55 -22.06
N PRO A 76 -14.28 9.39 -22.06
CA PRO A 76 -13.04 9.09 -22.78
C PRO A 76 -12.22 7.95 -22.18
N CYS A 77 -12.47 7.59 -20.92
CA CYS A 77 -11.75 6.53 -20.23
C CYS A 77 -12.47 5.17 -20.25
N HIS A 78 -13.56 5.05 -21.01
CA HIS A 78 -14.23 3.79 -21.29
C HIS A 78 -14.17 3.49 -22.79
N ASN A 79 -13.96 2.22 -23.14
CA ASN A 79 -13.85 1.77 -24.52
C ASN A 79 -15.08 2.16 -25.34
N SER A 80 -14.88 2.48 -26.62
CA SER A 80 -15.98 2.81 -27.51
C SER A 80 -16.95 1.64 -27.65
N GLY A 81 -18.25 1.91 -27.54
CA GLY A 81 -19.31 0.89 -27.56
C GLY A 81 -19.64 0.28 -26.19
N PHE A 82 -18.86 0.55 -25.13
CA PHE A 82 -19.23 0.20 -23.76
C PHE A 82 -20.18 1.26 -23.17
N SER A 83 -21.22 0.82 -22.46
CA SER A 83 -22.11 1.73 -21.75
C SER A 83 -22.57 1.15 -20.42
N PHE A 84 -22.85 2.04 -19.47
CA PHE A 84 -23.34 1.66 -18.15
C PHE A 84 -24.11 2.82 -17.50
N ASN A 85 -24.93 2.48 -16.52
CA ASN A 85 -25.71 3.46 -15.77
C ASN A 85 -25.14 3.64 -14.35
N ARG A 86 -25.27 4.87 -13.81
CA ARG A 86 -25.10 5.17 -12.39
C ARG A 86 -26.17 6.14 -11.92
N THR A 87 -26.61 6.00 -10.68
CA THR A 87 -27.49 6.98 -10.05
C THR A 87 -26.70 8.23 -9.66
N ALA A 88 -27.39 9.35 -9.48
CA ALA A 88 -26.80 10.58 -8.96
C ALA A 88 -26.18 10.37 -7.57
N GLU A 89 -26.81 9.57 -6.71
CA GLU A 89 -26.28 9.16 -5.41
C GLU A 89 -24.94 8.43 -5.55
N GLU A 90 -24.83 7.43 -6.45
CA GLU A 90 -23.58 6.68 -6.65
C GLU A 90 -22.41 7.58 -7.11
N VAL A 91 -22.71 8.65 -7.86
CA VAL A 91 -21.72 9.57 -8.42
C VAL A 91 -21.35 10.70 -7.45
N PHE A 92 -22.31 11.25 -6.72
CA PHE A 92 -22.12 12.47 -5.93
C PHE A 92 -22.16 12.26 -4.41
N GLU A 93 -22.91 11.27 -3.92
CA GLU A 93 -23.10 11.02 -2.48
C GLU A 93 -21.99 10.14 -1.91
N ASN A 94 -20.76 10.64 -1.99
CA ASN A 94 -19.58 10.03 -1.40
C ASN A 94 -18.64 11.12 -0.88
N TYR A 95 -17.95 10.86 0.23
CA TYR A 95 -16.97 11.77 0.83
C TYR A 95 -15.99 12.38 -0.19
N CYS A 96 -15.55 11.60 -1.17
CA CYS A 96 -14.57 12.00 -2.17
C CYS A 96 -15.13 12.85 -3.33
N THR A 97 -16.44 12.87 -3.53
CA THR A 97 -17.13 13.60 -4.62
C THR A 97 -18.11 14.67 -4.13
N LYS A 98 -18.36 14.68 -2.82
CA LYS A 98 -19.24 15.64 -2.17
C LYS A 98 -18.54 17.00 -2.08
N THR A 99 -19.14 17.98 -2.72
CA THR A 99 -18.76 19.39 -2.73
C THR A 99 -20.03 20.21 -2.48
N PRO A 100 -19.92 21.49 -2.07
CA PRO A 100 -21.10 22.34 -1.92
C PRO A 100 -21.98 22.40 -3.18
N VAL A 101 -21.36 22.37 -4.37
CA VAL A 101 -22.06 22.39 -5.65
C VAL A 101 -22.78 21.07 -5.93
N THR A 102 -22.07 19.94 -5.77
CA THR A 102 -22.64 18.61 -6.05
C THR A 102 -23.73 18.23 -5.05
N GLU A 103 -23.62 18.69 -3.79
CA GLU A 103 -24.65 18.49 -2.75
C GLU A 103 -25.95 19.24 -3.10
N VAL A 104 -25.87 20.52 -3.46
CA VAL A 104 -27.07 21.29 -3.89
C VAL A 104 -27.70 20.68 -5.13
N TRP A 105 -26.88 20.27 -6.10
CA TRP A 105 -27.38 19.65 -7.33
C TRP A 105 -28.11 18.33 -7.05
N LEU A 106 -27.53 17.47 -6.19
CA LEU A 106 -28.11 16.17 -5.82
C LEU A 106 -29.45 16.34 -5.10
N GLN A 107 -29.59 17.32 -4.21
CA GLN A 107 -30.86 17.61 -3.53
C GLN A 107 -31.98 17.99 -4.51
N GLN A 108 -31.64 18.69 -5.60
CA GLN A 108 -32.60 19.09 -6.63
C GLN A 108 -32.94 17.96 -7.60
N HIS A 109 -32.03 16.99 -7.79
CA HIS A 109 -32.11 15.96 -8.82
C HIS A 109 -31.85 14.53 -8.28
N PRO A 110 -32.44 14.12 -7.13
CA PRO A 110 -32.02 12.92 -6.40
C PRO A 110 -32.23 11.62 -7.18
N ASN A 111 -33.25 11.57 -8.04
CA ASN A 111 -33.62 10.39 -8.82
C ASN A 111 -32.97 10.34 -10.21
N THR A 112 -31.96 11.17 -10.47
CA THR A 112 -31.30 11.16 -11.78
C THR A 112 -30.46 9.92 -11.97
N VAL A 113 -30.55 9.34 -13.17
CA VAL A 113 -29.68 8.26 -13.62
C VAL A 113 -28.90 8.78 -14.83
N PHE A 114 -27.58 8.67 -14.75
CA PHE A 114 -26.67 8.98 -15.83
C PHE A 114 -26.37 7.72 -16.63
N THR A 115 -26.34 7.86 -17.95
CA THR A 115 -25.88 6.85 -18.89
C THR A 115 -24.53 7.29 -19.42
N PHE A 116 -23.49 6.57 -19.01
CA PHE A 116 -22.13 6.79 -19.48
C PHE A 116 -21.91 5.96 -20.75
N VAL A 117 -21.40 6.62 -21.78
CA VAL A 117 -21.11 5.99 -23.08
C VAL A 117 -19.64 6.21 -23.38
N GLY A 118 -18.89 5.11 -23.51
CA GLY A 118 -17.48 5.15 -23.87
C GLY A 118 -17.30 5.69 -25.28
N ASP A 119 -16.39 6.66 -25.45
CA ASP A 119 -15.91 7.11 -26.76
C ASP A 119 -14.43 6.76 -27.00
N GLY A 120 -13.75 6.20 -25.98
CA GLY A 120 -12.49 5.45 -26.11
C GLY A 120 -11.35 6.24 -26.73
N THR A 121 -10.94 7.35 -26.10
CA THR A 121 -9.82 8.16 -26.61
C THR A 121 -8.68 8.20 -25.59
N SER A 122 -7.51 7.66 -25.94
CA SER A 122 -6.30 7.75 -25.09
C SER A 122 -6.00 9.21 -24.73
N THR A 123 -6.01 10.12 -25.71
CA THR A 123 -5.76 11.54 -25.49
C THR A 123 -6.82 12.19 -24.59
N GLY A 124 -8.10 11.90 -24.81
CA GLY A 124 -9.17 12.44 -23.97
C GLY A 124 -9.05 11.96 -22.53
N CYS A 125 -8.80 10.65 -22.33
CA CYS A 125 -8.69 10.09 -21.00
C CYS A 125 -7.47 10.64 -20.26
N ARG A 126 -6.33 10.76 -20.95
CA ARG A 126 -5.13 11.38 -20.40
C ARG A 126 -5.37 12.83 -19.99
N ASN A 127 -6.01 13.63 -20.85
CA ASN A 127 -6.30 15.03 -20.53
C ASN A 127 -7.21 15.17 -19.31
N THR A 128 -8.25 14.33 -19.21
CA THR A 128 -9.12 14.31 -18.01
C THR A 128 -8.35 13.87 -16.77
N MET A 129 -7.46 12.87 -16.87
CA MET A 129 -6.69 12.41 -15.71
C MET A 129 -5.73 13.51 -15.21
N VAL A 130 -5.06 14.22 -16.12
CA VAL A 130 -4.19 15.36 -15.76
C VAL A 130 -4.96 16.42 -14.97
N GLN A 131 -6.20 16.72 -15.35
CA GLN A 131 -7.06 17.65 -14.60
C GLN A 131 -7.43 17.11 -13.21
N LEU A 132 -7.81 15.82 -13.11
CA LEU A 132 -8.14 15.19 -11.83
C LEU A 132 -6.95 15.12 -10.85
N MET A 133 -5.74 15.08 -11.41
CA MET A 133 -4.48 15.03 -10.67
C MET A 133 -3.91 16.42 -10.37
N ASP A 134 -4.49 17.51 -10.88
CA ASP A 134 -4.06 18.88 -10.59
C ASP A 134 -4.54 19.31 -9.18
N PRO A 135 -3.63 19.53 -8.21
CA PRO A 135 -4.01 19.93 -6.85
C PRO A 135 -4.69 21.31 -6.81
N SER A 136 -4.34 22.21 -7.73
CA SER A 136 -4.93 23.56 -7.81
C SER A 136 -6.38 23.48 -8.27
N LEU A 137 -6.65 22.67 -9.30
CA LEU A 137 -8.02 22.44 -9.78
C LEU A 137 -8.85 21.69 -8.73
N CYS A 138 -8.25 20.69 -8.07
CA CYS A 138 -8.89 19.96 -6.99
C CYS A 138 -9.37 20.89 -5.86
N LYS A 139 -8.50 21.79 -5.37
CA LYS A 139 -8.85 22.79 -4.35
C LYS A 139 -9.89 23.78 -4.84
N LYS A 140 -9.76 24.25 -6.09
CA LYS A 140 -10.72 25.17 -6.72
C LYS A 140 -12.12 24.58 -6.79
N ASN A 141 -12.23 23.27 -6.98
CA ASN A 141 -13.50 22.54 -7.03
C ASN A 141 -14.01 22.12 -5.64
N ASN A 142 -13.37 22.56 -4.55
CA ASN A 142 -13.76 22.28 -3.17
C ASN A 142 -13.81 20.78 -2.82
N TYR A 143 -12.96 19.96 -3.44
CA TYR A 143 -12.75 18.59 -2.98
C TYR A 143 -12.02 18.56 -1.64
N THR A 144 -12.36 17.59 -0.79
CA THR A 144 -11.83 17.50 0.58
C THR A 144 -10.35 17.16 0.63
N ASP A 145 -9.91 16.19 -0.19
CA ASP A 145 -8.52 15.75 -0.27
C ASP A 145 -7.94 15.97 -1.66
N CYS A 146 -6.76 16.58 -1.74
CA CYS A 146 -6.05 16.85 -2.98
C CYS A 146 -4.63 16.30 -2.93
N MET A 147 -4.23 15.56 -3.96
CA MET A 147 -2.92 14.90 -4.03
C MET A 147 -1.84 15.89 -4.44
N GLU A 148 -1.11 16.36 -3.43
CA GLU A 148 0.13 17.11 -3.61
C GLU A 148 1.30 16.17 -3.91
N THR A 149 2.32 16.69 -4.59
CA THR A 149 3.60 15.99 -4.72
C THR A 149 4.17 15.71 -3.32
N PRO A 150 4.75 14.52 -3.07
CA PRO A 150 5.34 14.19 -1.78
C PRO A 150 6.32 15.26 -1.30
N ALA A 151 6.24 15.64 -0.02
CA ALA A 151 7.11 16.67 0.58
C ALA A 151 8.59 16.23 0.63
N VAL A 152 8.85 14.93 0.59
CA VAL A 152 10.19 14.34 0.50
C VAL A 152 10.38 13.73 -0.89
N PRO A 153 11.47 14.04 -1.60
CA PRO A 153 11.75 13.47 -2.92
C PRO A 153 11.78 11.94 -2.91
N VAL A 154 11.14 11.35 -3.92
CA VAL A 154 11.06 9.91 -4.08
C VAL A 154 12.44 9.33 -4.45
N PRO A 155 13.01 8.38 -3.66
CA PRO A 155 14.40 7.98 -3.82
C PRO A 155 14.58 6.91 -4.91
N HIS A 156 14.58 7.31 -6.19
CA HIS A 156 14.62 6.40 -7.35
C HIS A 156 15.81 5.42 -7.44
N HIS A 157 16.87 5.65 -6.66
CA HIS A 157 18.02 4.75 -6.55
C HIS A 157 17.72 3.49 -5.71
N MET A 158 16.65 3.51 -4.91
CA MET A 158 16.14 2.35 -4.18
C MET A 158 15.26 1.50 -5.08
N LYS A 159 15.04 0.23 -4.71
CA LYS A 159 14.04 -0.62 -5.36
C LYS A 159 12.64 -0.25 -4.88
N PHE A 160 11.72 -0.11 -5.82
CA PHE A 160 10.32 0.19 -5.57
C PHE A 160 9.45 -1.05 -5.78
N VAL A 161 8.51 -1.26 -4.88
CA VAL A 161 7.55 -2.36 -4.94
C VAL A 161 6.15 -1.79 -4.92
N GLY A 162 5.46 -1.89 -6.06
CA GLY A 162 4.05 -1.57 -6.20
C GLY A 162 3.16 -2.77 -5.94
N VAL A 163 2.22 -2.64 -5.02
CA VAL A 163 1.31 -3.72 -4.60
C VAL A 163 -0.15 -3.38 -4.92
N SER A 164 -1.08 -4.27 -4.57
CA SER A 164 -2.52 -4.05 -4.75
C SER A 164 -2.89 -3.70 -6.19
N ALA A 165 -3.65 -2.63 -6.45
CA ALA A 165 -4.12 -2.30 -7.79
C ALA A 165 -2.97 -1.96 -8.75
N PHE A 166 -1.82 -1.47 -8.27
CA PHE A 166 -0.63 -1.35 -9.14
C PHE A 166 -0.28 -2.70 -9.77
N PHE A 167 -0.18 -3.76 -8.95
CA PHE A 167 0.10 -5.11 -9.44
C PHE A 167 -0.99 -5.61 -10.40
N TYR A 168 -2.26 -5.52 -10.01
CA TYR A 168 -3.35 -6.08 -10.80
C TYR A 168 -3.54 -5.38 -12.15
N THR A 169 -3.42 -4.06 -12.20
CA THR A 169 -3.56 -3.30 -13.46
C THR A 169 -2.36 -3.52 -14.38
N ILE A 170 -1.13 -3.45 -13.87
CA ILE A 170 0.08 -3.70 -14.67
C ILE A 170 0.08 -5.13 -15.22
N LYS A 171 -0.33 -6.12 -14.42
CA LYS A 171 -0.48 -7.50 -14.86
C LYS A 171 -1.60 -7.66 -15.90
N GLY A 172 -2.74 -7.02 -15.68
CA GLY A 172 -3.90 -7.05 -16.60
C GLY A 172 -3.56 -6.51 -17.98
N LEU A 173 -2.71 -5.50 -18.06
CA LEU A 173 -2.19 -4.94 -19.31
C LEU A 173 -1.01 -5.74 -19.90
N ASN A 174 -0.68 -6.90 -19.32
CA ASN A 174 0.49 -7.69 -19.67
C ASN A 174 1.78 -6.81 -19.71
N SER A 175 1.94 -5.91 -18.74
CA SER A 175 3.05 -4.94 -18.69
C SER A 175 4.06 -5.22 -17.57
N THR A 176 3.87 -6.32 -16.83
CA THR A 176 4.81 -6.74 -15.79
C THR A 176 6.21 -6.97 -16.36
N GLY A 177 7.21 -6.29 -15.81
CA GLY A 177 8.62 -6.41 -16.23
C GLY A 177 8.93 -5.83 -17.61
N LYS A 178 8.00 -5.11 -18.25
CA LYS A 178 8.22 -4.46 -19.54
C LYS A 178 8.76 -3.03 -19.36
N SER A 179 9.30 -2.45 -20.44
CA SER A 179 9.76 -1.07 -20.47
C SER A 179 8.62 -0.08 -20.21
N LEU A 180 8.96 1.14 -19.80
CA LEU A 180 7.99 2.22 -19.63
C LEU A 180 7.24 2.46 -20.96
N SER A 181 7.95 2.56 -22.08
CA SER A 181 7.35 2.66 -23.41
C SER A 181 6.31 1.57 -23.72
N ALA A 182 6.56 0.31 -23.34
CA ALA A 182 5.60 -0.77 -23.54
C ALA A 182 4.35 -0.61 -22.66
N PHE A 183 4.51 -0.16 -21.41
CA PHE A 183 3.38 0.15 -20.54
C PHE A 183 2.55 1.33 -21.06
N LEU A 184 3.20 2.39 -21.54
CA LEU A 184 2.53 3.55 -22.15
C LEU A 184 1.72 3.14 -23.38
N ASN A 185 2.33 2.36 -24.29
CA ASN A 185 1.66 1.85 -25.49
C ASN A 185 0.47 0.94 -25.14
N ALA A 186 0.62 0.07 -24.14
CA ALA A 186 -0.47 -0.80 -23.69
C ALA A 186 -1.63 0.01 -23.09
N SER A 187 -1.32 1.07 -22.33
CA SER A 187 -2.30 2.01 -21.76
C SER A 187 -3.05 2.78 -22.85
N ASP A 188 -2.32 3.26 -23.86
CA ASP A 188 -2.92 3.97 -25.00
C ASP A 188 -3.82 3.04 -25.83
N TRP A 189 -3.34 1.81 -26.10
CA TRP A 189 -4.11 0.82 -26.83
C TRP A 189 -5.39 0.42 -26.10
N ILE A 190 -5.34 0.11 -24.80
CA ILE A 190 -6.54 -0.30 -24.07
C ILE A 190 -7.58 0.80 -24.00
N CYS A 191 -7.17 2.08 -24.04
CA CYS A 191 -8.10 3.21 -24.07
C CYS A 191 -8.70 3.45 -25.45
N SER A 192 -7.96 3.18 -26.52
CA SER A 192 -8.40 3.42 -27.89
C SER A 192 -9.08 2.24 -28.57
N ALA A 193 -8.95 1.02 -28.03
CA ALA A 193 -9.65 -0.14 -28.52
C ALA A 193 -11.17 0.02 -28.36
N SER A 194 -11.95 -0.50 -29.32
CA SER A 194 -13.39 -0.70 -29.13
C SER A 194 -13.65 -1.76 -28.07
N TRP A 195 -14.85 -1.75 -27.47
CA TRP A 195 -15.23 -2.75 -26.49
C TRP A 195 -15.14 -4.17 -27.07
N ASP A 196 -15.61 -4.36 -28.31
CA ASP A 196 -15.56 -5.64 -29.02
C ASP A 196 -14.15 -6.15 -29.30
N GLU A 197 -13.17 -5.26 -29.44
CA GLU A 197 -11.76 -5.64 -29.54
C GLU A 197 -11.16 -5.93 -28.16
N ALA A 198 -11.49 -5.12 -27.16
CA ALA A 198 -10.97 -5.22 -25.82
C ALA A 198 -11.39 -6.54 -25.13
N VAL A 199 -12.62 -7.02 -25.34
CA VAL A 199 -13.10 -8.29 -24.76
C VAL A 199 -12.38 -9.52 -25.32
N LYS A 200 -11.81 -9.43 -26.53
CA LYS A 200 -11.03 -10.52 -27.14
C LYS A 200 -9.70 -10.79 -26.42
N THR A 201 -9.29 -9.92 -25.51
CA THR A 201 -8.12 -10.15 -24.63
C THR A 201 -8.33 -11.29 -23.63
N GLY A 202 -9.58 -11.74 -23.42
CA GLY A 202 -9.91 -12.75 -22.42
C GLY A 202 -9.97 -12.21 -20.98
N THR A 203 -9.87 -10.89 -20.81
CA THR A 203 -10.05 -10.24 -19.51
C THR A 203 -11.53 -10.25 -19.11
N PRO A 204 -11.89 -10.63 -17.86
CA PRO A 204 -13.26 -10.51 -17.40
C PRO A 204 -13.76 -9.06 -17.49
N GLU A 205 -14.95 -8.86 -18.05
CA GLU A 205 -15.51 -7.54 -18.38
C GLU A 205 -15.47 -6.54 -17.22
N ARG A 206 -15.77 -6.99 -15.99
CA ARG A 206 -15.72 -6.16 -14.78
C ARG A 206 -14.37 -5.47 -14.51
N PHE A 207 -13.29 -6.08 -14.98
CA PHE A 207 -11.93 -5.52 -14.85
C PHE A 207 -11.56 -4.73 -16.11
N LEU A 208 -11.94 -5.26 -17.27
CA LEU A 208 -11.68 -4.64 -18.56
C LEU A 208 -12.21 -3.21 -18.62
N SER A 209 -13.44 -2.99 -18.17
CA SER A 209 -14.08 -1.66 -18.18
C SER A 209 -13.33 -0.60 -17.38
N ARG A 210 -12.43 -1.01 -16.48
CA ARG A 210 -11.68 -0.11 -15.58
C ARG A 210 -10.24 0.08 -16.02
N TYR A 211 -9.71 -0.75 -16.92
CA TYR A 211 -8.29 -0.75 -17.24
C TYR A 211 -7.83 0.49 -17.98
N CYS A 212 -8.64 1.07 -18.86
CA CYS A 212 -8.26 2.34 -19.48
C CYS A 212 -8.06 3.43 -18.41
N LEU A 213 -9.08 3.72 -17.59
CA LEU A 213 -8.97 4.71 -16.52
C LEU A 213 -7.82 4.42 -15.54
N GLN A 214 -7.71 3.19 -15.05
CA GLN A 214 -6.69 2.82 -14.08
C GLN A 214 -5.28 2.90 -14.66
N SER A 215 -5.10 2.56 -15.94
CA SER A 215 -3.79 2.67 -16.60
C SER A 215 -3.34 4.13 -16.71
N MET A 216 -4.24 5.04 -17.10
CA MET A 216 -3.97 6.47 -17.17
C MET A 216 -3.71 7.06 -15.80
N TYR A 217 -4.48 6.65 -14.79
CA TYR A 217 -4.25 7.06 -13.41
C TYR A 217 -2.86 6.62 -12.90
N ILE A 218 -2.48 5.36 -13.12
CA ILE A 218 -1.18 4.85 -12.71
C ILE A 218 -0.04 5.56 -13.45
N ARG A 219 -0.21 5.93 -14.72
CA ARG A 219 0.77 6.75 -15.46
C ARG A 219 1.03 8.06 -14.75
N ASP A 220 -0.02 8.82 -14.41
CA ASP A 220 0.14 10.12 -13.77
C ASP A 220 0.70 9.97 -12.34
N VAL A 221 0.25 8.98 -11.57
CA VAL A 221 0.83 8.73 -10.24
C VAL A 221 2.32 8.42 -10.31
N LEU A 222 2.73 7.50 -11.19
CA LEU A 222 4.13 7.08 -11.25
C LEU A 222 5.02 8.14 -11.89
N LEU A 223 4.60 8.76 -13.00
CA LEU A 223 5.45 9.64 -13.79
C LEU A 223 5.39 11.10 -13.31
N ASP A 224 4.20 11.61 -13.02
CA ASP A 224 4.02 13.01 -12.59
C ASP A 224 4.20 13.15 -11.08
N LYS A 225 3.47 12.38 -10.27
CA LYS A 225 3.50 12.53 -8.80
C LYS A 225 4.73 11.93 -8.16
N TYR A 226 5.18 10.77 -8.62
CA TYR A 226 6.35 10.10 -8.06
C TYR A 226 7.62 10.29 -8.87
N GLY A 227 7.56 10.92 -10.05
CA GLY A 227 8.74 11.37 -10.80
C GLY A 227 9.51 10.28 -11.54
N PHE A 228 8.90 9.13 -11.83
CA PHE A 228 9.56 8.07 -12.60
C PHE A 228 9.81 8.49 -14.05
N THR A 229 10.96 8.05 -14.59
CA THR A 229 11.41 8.30 -15.95
C THR A 229 11.85 6.98 -16.60
N GLU A 230 12.16 6.98 -17.89
CA GLU A 230 12.68 5.78 -18.57
C GLU A 230 13.94 5.23 -17.86
N ALA A 231 14.79 6.11 -17.33
CA ALA A 231 16.03 5.73 -16.65
C ALA A 231 15.77 5.09 -15.27
N THR A 232 14.72 5.51 -14.57
CA THR A 232 14.40 5.02 -13.22
C THR A 232 13.34 3.92 -13.22
N TRP A 233 12.62 3.72 -14.32
CA TRP A 233 11.62 2.65 -14.47
C TRP A 233 12.13 1.25 -14.11
N PRO A 234 13.37 0.84 -14.44
CA PRO A 234 13.86 -0.49 -14.07
C PRO A 234 13.97 -0.76 -12.57
N SER A 235 13.88 0.26 -11.71
CA SER A 235 13.85 0.06 -10.25
C SER A 235 12.45 -0.26 -9.71
N LEU A 236 11.40 -0.13 -10.54
CA LEU A 236 10.03 -0.49 -10.21
C LEU A 236 9.75 -1.98 -10.45
N THR A 237 9.19 -2.61 -9.43
CA THR A 237 8.65 -3.97 -9.49
C THR A 237 7.22 -3.95 -9.01
N PHE A 238 6.38 -4.81 -9.57
CA PHE A 238 4.97 -4.92 -9.21
C PHE A 238 4.71 -6.32 -8.71
N GLU A 239 4.43 -6.46 -7.42
CA GLU A 239 4.44 -7.75 -6.74
C GLU A 239 3.16 -7.95 -5.93
N LYS A 240 2.64 -9.18 -5.97
CA LYS A 240 1.53 -9.58 -5.10
C LYS A 240 2.01 -10.27 -3.84
N LYS A 241 3.11 -11.02 -3.92
CA LYS A 241 3.57 -11.89 -2.84
C LYS A 241 5.08 -11.83 -2.67
N ALA A 242 5.54 -11.99 -1.44
CA ALA A 242 6.93 -12.30 -1.12
C ALA A 242 6.96 -13.51 -0.18
N ASN A 243 7.76 -14.52 -0.51
CA ASN A 243 7.91 -15.75 0.28
C ASN A 243 6.56 -16.41 0.66
N GLY A 244 5.59 -16.40 -0.26
CA GLY A 244 4.26 -16.99 -0.06
C GLY A 244 3.24 -16.09 0.64
N TYR A 245 3.67 -15.00 1.28
CA TYR A 245 2.81 -14.03 1.94
C TYR A 245 2.36 -12.94 0.98
N GLU A 246 1.10 -12.52 1.08
CA GLU A 246 0.59 -11.37 0.33
C GLU A 246 1.21 -10.07 0.85
N LEU A 247 1.71 -9.26 -0.07
CA LEU A 247 2.28 -7.97 0.26
C LEU A 247 1.17 -6.96 0.50
N GLY A 248 1.22 -6.30 1.67
CA GLY A 248 0.25 -5.31 2.10
C GLY A 248 0.46 -4.96 3.58
N TRP A 249 -0.31 -4.01 4.08
CA TRP A 249 -0.18 -3.52 5.46
C TRP A 249 -0.60 -4.53 6.54
N SER A 250 -1.42 -5.54 6.19
CA SER A 250 -2.01 -6.48 7.15
C SER A 250 -0.97 -7.30 7.91
N LEU A 251 0.08 -7.79 7.24
CA LEU A 251 1.16 -8.53 7.87
C LEU A 251 1.95 -7.64 8.84
N GLY A 252 2.31 -6.43 8.43
CA GLY A 252 3.01 -5.47 9.28
C GLY A 252 2.18 -5.08 10.52
N PHE A 253 0.87 -4.87 10.34
CA PHE A 253 -0.05 -4.60 11.44
C PHE A 253 -0.13 -5.75 12.43
N MET A 254 -0.30 -6.99 11.96
CA MET A 254 -0.36 -8.18 12.82
C MET A 254 0.94 -8.33 13.63
N ILE A 255 2.09 -8.15 13.00
CA ILE A 255 3.39 -8.24 13.67
C ILE A 255 3.54 -7.15 14.74
N ASN A 256 3.12 -5.92 14.45
CA ASN A 256 3.13 -4.82 15.41
C ASN A 256 2.18 -5.08 16.59
N ALA A 257 0.94 -5.48 16.31
CA ALA A 257 -0.09 -5.75 17.33
C ALA A 257 0.26 -6.93 18.26
N THR A 258 1.08 -7.88 17.79
CA THR A 258 1.53 -9.03 18.58
C THR A 258 2.86 -8.81 19.31
N ASN A 259 3.46 -7.61 19.18
CA ASN A 259 4.83 -7.33 19.67
C ASN A 259 5.86 -8.36 19.18
N ALA A 260 5.64 -8.93 17.99
CA ALA A 260 6.51 -9.96 17.45
C ALA A 260 7.83 -9.40 16.87
N ILE A 261 7.93 -8.08 16.65
CA ILE A 261 9.21 -7.42 16.35
C ILE A 261 9.83 -6.92 17.66
N PRO A 262 10.99 -7.46 18.06
CA PRO A 262 11.71 -6.94 19.21
C PRO A 262 12.34 -5.58 18.86
N ALA A 263 12.19 -4.60 19.74
CA ALA A 263 12.81 -3.28 19.56
C ALA A 263 14.33 -3.32 19.74
N ALA A 264 14.84 -4.23 20.57
CA ALA A 264 16.27 -4.43 20.83
C ALA A 264 16.69 -5.85 20.41
N LEU A 265 17.99 -6.03 20.18
CA LEU A 265 18.54 -7.39 20.08
C LEU A 265 18.37 -8.11 21.43
N PRO A 266 18.27 -9.46 21.43
CA PRO A 266 18.28 -10.22 22.68
C PRO A 266 19.47 -9.79 23.53
N SER A 267 19.23 -9.55 24.82
CA SER A 267 20.33 -9.23 25.73
C SER A 267 21.35 -10.37 25.71
N THR A 268 22.63 -10.02 25.62
CA THR A 268 23.68 -11.00 25.85
C THR A 268 23.51 -11.52 27.29
N PRO A 269 23.58 -12.84 27.50
CA PRO A 269 23.42 -13.38 28.83
C PRO A 269 24.47 -12.75 29.75
N SER A 270 24.03 -12.19 30.88
CA SER A 270 24.90 -11.47 31.83
C SER A 270 26.01 -12.36 32.39
N ILE A 271 25.87 -13.68 32.25
CA ILE A 271 26.83 -14.70 32.65
C ILE A 271 27.22 -15.48 31.40
N GLY A 272 28.53 -15.51 31.09
CA GLY A 272 29.04 -16.32 30.00
C GLY A 272 28.74 -17.81 30.24
N PHE A 273 28.44 -18.55 29.17
CA PHE A 273 28.02 -19.95 29.23
C PHE A 273 28.92 -20.82 30.13
N ASN A 274 30.24 -20.63 30.05
CA ASN A 274 31.21 -21.37 30.87
C ASN A 274 31.08 -21.08 32.37
N LEU A 275 30.82 -19.82 32.75
CA LEU A 275 30.60 -19.43 34.15
C LEU A 275 29.26 -19.96 34.65
N PHE A 276 28.23 -19.94 33.80
CA PHE A 276 26.93 -20.54 34.13
C PHE A 276 27.08 -22.05 34.41
N VAL A 277 27.77 -22.78 33.53
CA VAL A 277 28.04 -24.22 33.70
C VAL A 277 28.84 -24.47 34.98
N LEU A 278 29.89 -23.68 35.25
CA LEU A 278 30.68 -23.79 36.49
C LEU A 278 29.80 -23.63 37.73
N LEU A 279 28.94 -22.61 37.76
CA LEU A 279 28.04 -22.35 38.89
C LEU A 279 27.04 -23.48 39.10
N VAL A 280 26.49 -24.05 38.02
CA VAL A 280 25.59 -25.20 38.09
C VAL A 280 26.32 -26.44 38.64
N VAL A 281 27.54 -26.71 38.18
CA VAL A 281 28.35 -27.84 38.69
C VAL A 281 28.66 -27.66 40.18
N LEU A 282 29.08 -26.47 40.60
CA LEU A 282 29.33 -26.16 42.01
C LEU A 282 28.08 -26.32 42.86
N PHE A 283 26.92 -25.86 42.38
CA PHE A 283 25.65 -26.01 43.07
C PHE A 283 25.27 -27.49 43.25
N VAL A 284 25.41 -28.31 42.21
CA VAL A 284 25.16 -29.75 42.28
C VAL A 284 26.11 -30.44 43.26
N LEU A 285 27.41 -30.10 43.24
CA LEU A 285 28.39 -30.64 44.18
C LEU A 285 28.04 -30.31 45.64
N LEU A 286 27.62 -29.06 45.92
CA LEU A 286 27.18 -28.66 47.25
C LEU A 286 25.94 -29.43 47.71
N LEU A 287 24.98 -29.69 46.81
CA LEU A 287 23.81 -30.53 47.13
C LEU A 287 24.20 -31.97 47.44
N VAL A 288 25.13 -32.56 46.68
CA VAL A 288 25.64 -33.91 46.94
C VAL A 288 26.35 -33.97 48.28
N LEU A 289 27.21 -33.00 48.59
CA LEU A 289 27.88 -32.91 49.89
C LEU A 289 26.87 -32.77 51.03
N ALA A 290 25.88 -31.89 50.89
CA ALA A 290 24.82 -31.72 51.89
C ALA A 290 24.04 -33.02 52.12
N ALA A 291 23.70 -33.76 51.05
CA ALA A 291 23.05 -35.06 51.15
C ALA A 291 23.93 -36.10 51.88
N ILE A 292 25.24 -36.16 51.57
CA ILE A 292 26.19 -37.03 52.26
C ILE A 292 26.26 -36.67 53.75
N PHE A 293 26.40 -35.38 54.10
CA PHE A 293 26.40 -34.93 55.48
C PHE A 293 25.11 -35.30 56.22
N LEU A 294 23.95 -35.13 55.59
CA LEU A 294 22.66 -35.54 56.16
C LEU A 294 22.59 -37.06 56.38
N LEU A 295 23.09 -37.87 55.44
CA LEU A 295 23.13 -39.33 55.58
C LEU A 295 24.08 -39.76 56.70
N LEU A 296 25.26 -39.15 56.80
CA LEU A 296 26.23 -39.42 57.87
C LEU A 296 25.70 -38.99 59.24
N ALA A 297 25.06 -37.82 59.34
CA ALA A 297 24.42 -37.36 60.57
C ALA A 297 23.27 -38.28 61.00
N ARG A 298 22.43 -38.74 60.04
CA ARG A 298 21.40 -39.76 60.30
C ARG A 298 22.00 -41.08 60.78
N LYS A 299 23.11 -41.53 60.18
CA LYS A 299 23.80 -42.76 60.59
C LYS A 299 24.40 -42.64 61.99
N GLN A 300 25.03 -41.51 62.32
CA GLN A 300 25.55 -41.24 63.67
C GLN A 300 24.44 -41.12 64.71
N SER A 301 23.32 -40.47 64.39
CA SER A 301 22.15 -40.42 65.27
C SER A 301 21.58 -41.81 65.54
N ARG A 302 21.45 -42.66 64.50
CA ARG A 302 21.04 -44.07 64.66
C ARG A 302 22.03 -44.90 65.49
N ALA A 303 23.33 -44.70 65.30
CA ALA A 303 24.36 -45.38 66.09
C ALA A 303 24.38 -44.95 67.57
N LYS A 304 23.99 -43.69 67.88
CA LYS A 304 23.78 -43.23 69.27
C LYS A 304 22.52 -43.80 69.90
N LEU A 305 21.45 -44.07 69.12
CA LEU A 305 20.23 -44.69 69.63
C LEU A 305 20.34 -46.21 69.83
N ASN A 306 21.18 -46.89 69.05
CA ASN A 306 21.43 -48.33 69.15
C ASN A 306 22.95 -48.61 69.31
N PRO A 307 23.51 -48.49 70.52
CA PRO A 307 24.90 -48.86 70.74
C PRO A 307 25.09 -50.37 70.52
N PRO A 308 26.18 -50.81 69.85
CA PRO A 308 26.48 -52.23 69.73
C PRO A 308 26.72 -52.82 71.13
N SER A 309 26.08 -53.97 71.39
CA SER A 309 26.23 -54.78 72.61
C SER A 309 27.64 -55.29 72.80
#